data_AF-A0A8W8JAT5-F1
#
_entry.id   AF-A0A8W8JAT5-F1
#
_cell.length_a   1.000
_cell.length_b   1.000
_cell.length_c   1.000
_cell.angle_alpha   90.00
_cell.angle_beta   90.00
_cell.angle_gamma   90.00
#
_symmetry.space_group_name_H-M   'P 1'
#
loop_
_entity.id
_entity.type
_entity.pdbx_description
1 polymer ?
#
loop_
_entity_poly.entity_id
_entity_poly.type
_entity_poly.pdbx_seq_one_letter_code
_entity_poly.pdbx_strand_id
1 'polypeptide(L)'
;MGNTPVILPQDDEQVDTRQRALQEARGKYQLKQHTFGLSAVQQRLVNIVNIPPMLSKLPKEEKQSLYYKIRFAAQYLFFALYALFQRLVGCGRQWTIDRMVQHFRFPCLLKEPKGCEVWRKTAINRQEQTEVGFTHILMDGVSVCMHRNLSNRHPIYKILLPHFRYMHAINIAARDDLLPPGGFIEKDMYIKRVLMIKLISKHNENCVYDPIQTSLEKRGAKDIPGYFFKDDALQLEGAIRRFVHQYVTHYYKNDDRIVKEDEEIQGFYQELMAERAMDGSRGCGMNGIPEINSVKNLVDVLTYFIYTCSVEHSATNFPQYEQYAFPPNFAALLHGHPEDEKADIDAIMPTREEMFSTIKIMKVLTLVFTNSLGNYEDVYMREMDTDGRNFVAAFQQHLTEIQNRIDNRNADIMAGNDPNQLQEYQYEWLLPKNVLNSISI
;
A
#
# COMPACT_ATOMS: atom_id res chain seq x y z
N MET A 1 4.85 -23.62 25.01
CA MET A 1 3.74 -22.75 24.57
C MET A 1 2.79 -23.63 23.78
N GLY A 2 1.50 -23.68 24.14
CA GLY A 2 0.55 -24.56 23.44
C GLY A 2 0.43 -24.16 21.97
N ASN A 3 0.48 -25.12 21.06
CA ASN A 3 0.16 -24.88 19.65
C ASN A 3 -1.32 -24.51 19.56
N THR A 4 -1.64 -23.33 19.04
CA THR A 4 -3.02 -23.06 18.60
C THR A 4 -3.27 -23.97 17.41
N PRO A 5 -4.30 -24.84 17.46
CA PRO A 5 -4.56 -25.75 16.37
C PRO A 5 -5.02 -24.97 15.12
N VAL A 6 -4.36 -25.23 14.00
CA VAL A 6 -4.76 -24.77 12.66
C VAL A 6 -5.60 -25.87 12.03
N ILE A 7 -6.88 -25.59 11.80
CA ILE A 7 -7.84 -26.63 11.41
C ILE A 7 -8.79 -26.07 10.36
N LEU A 8 -8.98 -26.84 9.27
CA LEU A 8 -9.99 -26.57 8.25
C LEU A 8 -11.40 -26.87 8.78
N PRO A 9 -12.46 -26.22 8.28
CA PRO A 9 -13.80 -26.37 8.83
C PRO A 9 -14.26 -27.83 8.93
N GLN A 10 -13.97 -28.64 7.90
CA GLN A 10 -14.31 -30.06 7.81
C GLN A 10 -13.59 -30.96 8.83
N ASP A 11 -12.50 -30.47 9.43
CA ASP A 11 -11.68 -31.21 10.40
C ASP A 11 -11.86 -30.67 11.84
N ASP A 12 -12.74 -29.68 12.06
CA ASP A 12 -12.89 -29.01 13.37
C ASP A 12 -14.00 -29.63 14.23
N GLU A 13 -13.61 -30.33 15.29
CA GLU A 13 -14.55 -30.88 16.27
C GLU A 13 -15.29 -29.80 17.09
N GLN A 14 -14.81 -28.55 17.08
CA GLN A 14 -15.40 -27.43 17.84
C GLN A 14 -16.27 -26.49 16.98
N VAL A 15 -17.16 -27.07 16.17
CA VAL A 15 -18.02 -26.35 15.22
C VAL A 15 -18.79 -25.18 15.86
N ASP A 16 -19.39 -25.36 17.03
CA ASP A 16 -20.16 -24.31 17.72
C ASP A 16 -19.29 -23.12 18.16
N THR A 17 -18.06 -23.38 18.56
CA THR A 17 -17.10 -22.33 18.92
C THR A 17 -16.66 -21.57 17.67
N ARG A 18 -16.41 -22.30 16.58
CA ARG A 18 -16.04 -21.75 15.28
C ARG A 18 -17.12 -20.82 14.72
N GLN A 19 -18.37 -21.27 14.73
CA GLN A 19 -19.53 -20.48 14.26
C GLN A 19 -19.77 -19.25 15.13
N ARG A 20 -19.66 -19.36 16.46
CA ARG A 20 -19.76 -18.20 17.36
C ARG A 20 -18.68 -17.16 17.08
N ALA A 21 -17.42 -17.58 16.90
CA ALA A 21 -16.33 -16.67 16.58
C ALA A 21 -16.56 -15.91 15.25
N LEU A 22 -17.05 -16.61 14.22
CA LEU A 22 -17.44 -15.98 12.94
C LEU A 22 -18.58 -14.97 13.13
N GLN A 23 -19.61 -15.32 13.92
CA GLN A 23 -20.73 -14.43 14.18
C GLN A 23 -20.31 -13.16 14.94
N GLU A 24 -19.44 -13.31 15.94
CA GLU A 24 -18.84 -12.18 16.65
C GLU A 24 -18.02 -11.29 15.70
N ALA A 25 -17.22 -11.90 14.82
CA ALA A 25 -16.44 -11.17 13.83
C ALA A 25 -17.35 -10.40 12.86
N ARG A 26 -18.45 -10.99 12.37
CA ARG A 26 -19.46 -10.29 11.55
C ARG A 26 -20.09 -9.10 12.27
N GLY A 27 -20.27 -9.18 13.59
CA GLY A 27 -20.74 -8.05 14.39
C GLY A 27 -19.71 -6.92 14.51
N LYS A 28 -18.41 -7.24 14.51
CA LYS A 28 -17.31 -6.26 14.64
C LYS A 28 -16.90 -5.63 13.31
N TYR A 29 -16.81 -6.43 12.24
CA TYR A 29 -16.29 -6.05 10.94
C TYR A 29 -17.45 -5.73 9.99
N GLN A 30 -18.03 -4.55 10.18
CA GLN A 30 -19.15 -4.05 9.37
C GLN A 30 -18.61 -3.14 8.25
N LEU A 31 -19.02 -3.39 7.01
CA LEU A 31 -18.71 -2.52 5.88
C LEU A 31 -19.60 -1.27 5.89
N LYS A 32 -19.08 -0.17 5.35
CA LYS A 32 -19.84 1.06 5.13
C LYS A 32 -19.35 1.76 3.87
N GLN A 33 -20.31 2.19 3.04
CA GLN A 33 -20.00 3.12 1.95
C GLN A 33 -19.83 4.52 2.53
N HIS A 34 -18.58 5.00 2.55
CA HIS A 34 -18.30 6.36 3.01
C HIS A 34 -18.50 7.37 1.89
N THR A 35 -18.99 8.55 2.23
CA THR A 35 -19.26 9.63 1.26
C THR A 35 -18.09 10.58 1.10
N PHE A 36 -17.07 10.50 1.95
CA PHE A 36 -15.88 11.37 1.96
C PHE A 36 -16.23 12.88 1.94
N GLY A 37 -17.37 13.24 2.56
CA GLY A 37 -17.87 14.61 2.57
C GLY A 37 -18.38 15.13 1.22
N LEU A 38 -18.65 14.26 0.24
CA LEU A 38 -19.23 14.64 -1.05
C LEU A 38 -20.72 15.00 -0.92
N SER A 39 -21.15 16.05 -1.62
CA SER A 39 -22.57 16.38 -1.75
C SER A 39 -23.32 15.32 -2.56
N ALA A 40 -24.66 15.30 -2.50
CA ALA A 40 -25.46 14.34 -3.28
C ALA A 40 -25.21 14.42 -4.80
N VAL A 41 -24.92 15.62 -5.32
CA VAL A 41 -24.57 15.83 -6.74
C VAL A 41 -23.19 15.22 -7.03
N GLN A 42 -22.20 15.49 -6.18
CA GLN A 42 -20.86 14.95 -6.32
C GLN A 42 -20.84 13.42 -6.20
N GLN A 43 -21.61 12.84 -5.28
CA GLN A 43 -21.74 11.38 -5.13
C GLN A 43 -22.25 10.70 -6.41
N ARG A 44 -23.23 11.32 -7.10
CA ARG A 44 -23.70 10.85 -8.41
C ARG A 44 -22.62 10.97 -9.48
N LEU A 45 -21.92 12.11 -9.53
CA LEU A 45 -20.84 12.34 -10.49
C LEU A 45 -19.72 11.31 -10.35
N VAL A 46 -19.30 11.01 -9.11
CA VAL A 46 -18.22 10.05 -8.86
C VAL A 46 -18.67 8.60 -9.00
N ASN A 47 -19.97 8.32 -9.02
CA ASN A 47 -20.53 6.99 -8.82
C ASN A 47 -19.98 6.37 -7.52
N ILE A 48 -20.39 6.92 -6.36
CA ILE A 48 -19.81 6.59 -5.05
C ILE A 48 -19.85 5.09 -4.71
N VAL A 49 -20.84 4.35 -5.21
CA VAL A 49 -20.97 2.89 -5.01
C VAL A 49 -19.79 2.13 -5.61
N ASN A 50 -19.14 2.68 -6.64
CA ASN A 50 -17.97 2.07 -7.25
C ASN A 50 -16.67 2.28 -6.45
N ILE A 51 -16.71 2.93 -5.29
CA ILE A 51 -15.57 2.94 -4.37
C ILE A 51 -15.74 1.73 -3.44
N PRO A 52 -14.71 0.90 -3.22
CA PRO A 52 -14.84 -0.23 -2.31
C PRO A 52 -15.28 0.25 -0.92
N PRO A 53 -16.24 -0.45 -0.28
CA PRO A 53 -16.66 -0.10 1.06
C PRO A 53 -15.51 -0.31 2.04
N MET A 54 -15.46 0.51 3.09
CA MET A 54 -14.42 0.42 4.11
C MET A 54 -15.04 0.00 5.44
N LEU A 55 -14.19 -0.36 6.39
CA LEU A 55 -14.63 -0.63 7.76
C LEU A 55 -15.43 0.55 8.34
N SER A 56 -16.60 0.24 8.91
CA SER A 56 -17.52 1.23 9.48
C SER A 56 -16.97 1.85 10.76
N LYS A 57 -16.44 1.01 11.66
CA LYS A 57 -15.88 1.40 12.95
C LYS A 57 -14.70 0.50 13.30
N LEU A 58 -13.62 1.10 13.79
CA LEU A 58 -12.41 0.38 14.18
C LEU A 58 -12.65 -0.52 15.41
N PRO A 59 -12.46 -1.85 15.30
CA PRO A 59 -12.42 -2.78 16.42
C PRO A 59 -11.30 -2.42 17.42
N LYS A 60 -11.39 -2.94 18.65
CA LYS A 60 -10.39 -2.63 19.69
C LYS A 60 -9.04 -3.27 19.38
N GLU A 61 -9.07 -4.47 18.83
CA GLU A 61 -7.93 -5.29 18.40
C GLU A 61 -7.14 -4.67 17.25
N GLU A 62 -7.80 -3.90 16.38
CA GLU A 62 -7.20 -3.19 15.25
C GLU A 62 -6.57 -1.83 15.62
N LYS A 63 -6.64 -1.44 16.90
CA LYS A 63 -6.05 -0.18 17.35
C LYS A 63 -4.52 -0.25 17.31
N GLN A 64 -3.94 0.80 16.74
CA GLN A 64 -2.51 1.06 16.81
C GLN A 64 -2.03 1.14 18.27
N SER A 65 -0.80 0.66 18.50
CA SER A 65 -0.16 0.72 19.80
C SER A 65 0.05 2.17 20.27
N LEU A 66 0.16 2.38 21.59
CA LEU A 66 0.47 3.70 22.13
C LEU A 66 1.82 4.22 21.61
N TYR A 67 2.81 3.33 21.51
CA TYR A 67 4.12 3.63 20.93
C TYR A 67 4.01 4.19 19.50
N TYR A 68 3.21 3.53 18.64
CA TYR A 68 2.92 4.02 17.29
C TYR A 68 2.39 5.45 17.32
N LYS A 69 1.36 5.71 18.14
CA LYS A 69 0.68 7.01 18.19
C LYS A 69 1.61 8.12 18.62
N ILE A 70 2.45 7.86 19.62
CA ILE A 70 3.45 8.81 20.10
C ILE A 70 4.48 9.10 19.01
N ARG A 71 5.00 8.06 18.34
CA ARG A 71 6.00 8.23 17.27
C ARG A 71 5.44 8.99 16.08
N PHE A 72 4.22 8.67 15.64
CA PHE A 72 3.52 9.39 14.58
C PHE A 72 3.31 10.87 14.95
N ALA A 73 2.78 11.13 16.16
CA ALA A 73 2.53 12.49 16.63
C ALA A 73 3.81 13.32 16.78
N ALA A 74 4.89 12.72 17.29
CA ALA A 74 6.19 13.37 17.43
C ALA A 74 6.76 13.78 16.06
N GLN A 75 6.71 12.89 15.07
CA GLN A 75 7.21 13.19 13.73
C GLN A 75 6.35 14.24 13.02
N TYR A 76 5.03 14.11 13.13
CA TYR A 76 4.10 15.10 12.59
C TYR A 76 4.36 16.49 13.20
N LEU A 77 4.53 16.56 14.51
CA LEU A 77 4.83 17.81 15.23
C LEU A 77 6.18 18.40 14.80
N PHE A 78 7.22 17.57 14.67
CA PHE A 78 8.53 18.01 14.20
C PHE A 78 8.44 18.72 12.84
N PHE A 79 7.80 18.10 11.84
CA PHE A 79 7.67 18.70 10.52
C PHE A 79 6.70 19.87 10.47
N ALA A 80 5.66 19.88 11.32
CA ALA A 80 4.77 21.03 11.47
C ALA A 80 5.53 22.25 12.04
N LEU A 81 6.34 22.06 13.08
CA LEU A 81 7.19 23.10 13.65
C LEU A 81 8.25 23.56 12.65
N TYR A 82 8.84 22.64 11.89
CA TYR A 82 9.79 22.97 10.84
C TYR A 82 9.15 23.82 9.72
N ALA A 83 7.96 23.43 9.25
CA ALA A 83 7.21 24.21 8.26
C ALA A 83 6.86 25.62 8.78
N LEU A 84 6.47 25.72 10.06
CA LEU A 84 6.20 27.01 10.70
C LEU A 84 7.47 27.88 10.82
N PHE A 85 8.59 27.30 11.27
CA PHE A 85 9.88 27.99 11.34
C PHE A 85 10.28 28.51 9.96
N GLN A 86 10.16 27.68 8.93
CA GLN A 86 10.42 28.10 7.56
C GLN A 86 9.52 29.29 7.21
N ARG A 87 8.21 29.19 7.38
CA ARG A 87 7.26 30.29 7.12
C ARG A 87 7.67 31.61 7.80
N LEU A 88 8.16 31.57 9.04
CA LEU A 88 8.57 32.77 9.79
C LEU A 88 9.91 33.36 9.33
N VAL A 89 10.88 32.51 8.97
CA VAL A 89 12.28 32.96 8.78
C VAL A 89 12.66 33.19 7.31
N GLY A 90 12.06 32.47 6.35
CA GLY A 90 12.52 32.65 4.96
C GLY A 90 11.92 33.87 4.27
N CYS A 91 12.80 34.62 3.61
CA CYS A 91 12.48 35.86 2.93
C CYS A 91 11.93 35.63 1.51
N GLY A 92 10.78 36.23 1.20
CA GLY A 92 10.26 36.38 -0.17
C GLY A 92 8.97 35.60 -0.43
N ARG A 93 8.04 36.24 -1.15
CA ARG A 93 6.75 35.65 -1.56
C ARG A 93 6.88 34.61 -2.67
N GLN A 94 7.92 34.69 -3.50
CA GLN A 94 8.12 33.80 -4.64
C GLN A 94 9.31 32.87 -4.40
N TRP A 95 9.05 31.58 -4.55
CA TRP A 95 10.00 30.50 -4.29
C TRP A 95 10.38 29.90 -5.65
N THR A 96 11.40 30.47 -6.30
CA THR A 96 11.88 30.00 -7.61
C THR A 96 12.54 28.63 -7.50
N ILE A 97 12.68 27.93 -8.62
CA ILE A 97 13.39 26.64 -8.68
C ILE A 97 14.81 26.78 -8.12
N ASP A 98 15.53 27.85 -8.45
CA ASP A 98 16.88 28.09 -7.92
C ASP A 98 16.90 28.18 -6.38
N ARG A 99 15.88 28.79 -5.77
CA ARG A 99 15.74 28.83 -4.30
C ARG A 99 15.41 27.46 -3.73
N MET A 100 14.61 26.65 -4.42
CA MET A 100 14.37 25.24 -4.04
C MET A 100 15.68 24.44 -4.04
N VAL A 101 16.48 24.58 -5.10
CA VAL A 101 17.77 23.89 -5.24
C VAL A 101 18.74 24.34 -4.14
N GLN A 102 18.84 25.65 -3.88
CA GLN A 102 19.69 26.17 -2.81
C GLN A 102 19.27 25.71 -1.42
N HIS A 103 17.97 25.55 -1.16
CA HIS A 103 17.47 25.06 0.12
C HIS A 103 18.01 23.67 0.46
N PHE A 104 18.05 22.76 -0.51
CA PHE A 104 18.57 21.40 -0.30
C PHE A 104 20.10 21.32 -0.27
N ARG A 105 20.83 22.32 -0.80
CA ARG A 105 22.31 22.37 -0.78
C ARG A 105 22.93 22.61 0.60
N PHE A 106 22.22 23.24 1.52
CA PHE A 106 22.72 23.55 2.86
C PHE A 106 21.87 22.84 3.92
N PRO A 107 22.18 21.59 4.31
CA PRO A 107 21.35 20.92 5.29
C PRO A 107 21.79 21.30 6.70
N CYS A 108 20.83 21.71 7.53
CA CYS A 108 20.93 21.50 8.97
C CYS A 108 19.91 20.46 9.48
N LEU A 109 18.82 20.15 8.75
CA LEU A 109 17.69 19.36 9.31
C LEU A 109 16.97 18.38 8.34
N LEU A 110 16.97 18.59 7.02
CA LEU A 110 16.34 17.67 6.05
C LEU A 110 17.41 16.96 5.22
N LYS A 111 17.20 15.67 4.95
CA LYS A 111 18.02 14.90 4.00
C LYS A 111 17.68 15.35 2.58
N GLU A 112 18.70 15.63 1.77
CA GLU A 112 18.53 15.92 0.34
C GLU A 112 17.84 14.75 -0.40
N PRO A 113 16.79 14.99 -1.20
CA PRO A 113 16.15 13.97 -2.03
C PRO A 113 17.12 13.46 -3.11
N LYS A 114 17.15 12.14 -3.33
CA LYS A 114 17.95 11.55 -4.41
C LYS A 114 17.48 12.08 -5.77
N GLY A 115 18.41 12.28 -6.70
CA GLY A 115 18.09 12.77 -8.05
C GLY A 115 17.87 14.29 -8.16
N CYS A 116 17.87 15.05 -7.05
CA CYS A 116 17.80 16.51 -7.07
C CYS A 116 18.91 17.13 -7.95
N GLU A 117 20.07 16.47 -8.08
CA GLU A 117 21.20 16.94 -8.89
C GLU A 117 21.01 16.79 -10.40
N VAL A 118 20.27 15.78 -10.86
CA VAL A 118 20.05 15.49 -12.29
C VAL A 118 19.15 16.58 -12.92
N TRP A 119 18.14 17.02 -12.17
CA TRP A 119 17.26 18.12 -12.56
C TRP A 119 17.95 19.49 -12.56
N ARG A 120 19.15 19.62 -11.96
CA ARG A 120 19.96 20.84 -12.06
C ARG A 120 20.53 21.05 -13.48
N LYS A 121 20.61 19.99 -14.30
CA LYS A 121 21.27 20.02 -15.62
C LYS A 121 20.31 19.93 -16.80
N THR A 122 19.07 19.48 -16.59
CA THR A 122 18.07 19.29 -17.65
C THR A 122 16.67 19.54 -17.10
N ALA A 123 16.21 20.79 -17.15
CA ALA A 123 14.84 21.15 -16.84
C ALA A 123 14.06 21.30 -18.16
N ILE A 124 13.61 20.20 -18.77
CA ILE A 124 12.69 20.26 -19.92
C ILE A 124 11.67 19.10 -19.90
N ASN A 125 10.39 19.50 -19.89
CA ASN A 125 9.17 18.81 -20.33
C ASN A 125 9.04 17.32 -20.01
N ARG A 126 8.41 16.99 -18.88
CA ARG A 126 7.50 15.84 -18.81
C ARG A 126 6.24 16.22 -18.04
N GLN A 127 5.13 16.31 -18.76
CA GLN A 127 3.81 16.11 -18.20
C GLN A 127 3.66 14.62 -17.95
N GLU A 128 3.33 14.27 -16.71
CA GLU A 128 2.61 13.08 -16.24
C GLU A 128 3.23 12.60 -14.93
N GLN A 129 2.42 12.59 -13.87
CA GLN A 129 2.17 11.39 -13.05
C GLN A 129 1.13 11.70 -11.95
N THR A 130 0.26 10.71 -11.73
CA THR A 130 -0.74 10.65 -10.65
C THR A 130 -0.64 9.26 -10.06
N GLU A 131 -0.53 9.16 -8.73
CA GLU A 131 -0.88 7.92 -8.02
C GLU A 131 -1.35 8.23 -6.60
N VAL A 132 -2.61 7.90 -6.30
CA VAL A 132 -3.12 7.48 -4.99
C VAL A 132 -4.39 6.66 -5.29
N GLY A 133 -4.51 5.46 -4.73
CA GLY A 133 -5.82 4.82 -4.56
C GLY A 133 -5.96 3.32 -4.76
N PHE A 134 -4.91 2.58 -5.16
CA PHE A 134 -5.11 1.21 -5.67
C PHE A 134 -4.80 0.07 -4.68
N THR A 135 -4.08 0.34 -3.60
CA THR A 135 -3.70 -0.67 -2.59
C THR A 135 -4.61 -0.60 -1.35
N HIS A 136 -4.63 0.54 -0.68
CA HIS A 136 -5.29 0.77 0.61
C HIS A 136 -6.75 0.33 0.70
N ILE A 137 -7.63 0.97 -0.09
CA ILE A 137 -9.09 0.82 0.04
C ILE A 137 -9.53 -0.57 -0.43
N LEU A 138 -8.86 -1.13 -1.45
CA LEU A 138 -9.15 -2.46 -1.96
C LEU A 138 -8.85 -3.54 -0.91
N MET A 139 -7.64 -3.50 -0.32
CA MET A 139 -7.22 -4.49 0.67
C MET A 139 -7.96 -4.35 2.01
N ASP A 140 -8.49 -3.16 2.35
CA ASP A 140 -9.37 -2.97 3.52
C ASP A 140 -10.61 -3.88 3.43
N GLY A 141 -11.25 -3.90 2.26
CA GLY A 141 -12.41 -4.75 2.00
C GLY A 141 -12.06 -6.22 2.06
N VAL A 142 -10.92 -6.62 1.47
CA VAL A 142 -10.41 -8.01 1.55
C VAL A 142 -10.22 -8.44 3.00
N SER A 143 -9.62 -7.59 3.84
CA SER A 143 -9.44 -7.86 5.27
C SER A 143 -10.79 -8.03 5.99
N VAL A 144 -11.78 -7.17 5.71
CA VAL A 144 -13.13 -7.30 6.29
C VAL A 144 -13.79 -8.62 5.87
N CYS A 145 -13.76 -8.97 4.60
CA CYS A 145 -14.31 -10.24 4.12
C CYS A 145 -13.58 -11.44 4.74
N MET A 146 -12.26 -11.37 4.93
CA MET A 146 -11.48 -12.41 5.62
C MET A 146 -11.99 -12.58 7.06
N HIS A 147 -12.10 -11.49 7.83
CA HIS A 147 -12.57 -11.56 9.21
C HIS A 147 -14.00 -12.10 9.34
N ARG A 148 -14.87 -11.85 8.36
CA ARG A 148 -16.29 -12.27 8.37
C ARG A 148 -16.52 -13.72 7.95
N ASN A 149 -15.59 -14.30 7.21
CA ASN A 149 -15.79 -15.61 6.58
C ASN A 149 -14.80 -16.67 7.04
N LEU A 150 -13.59 -16.30 7.45
CA LEU A 150 -12.58 -17.25 7.89
C LEU A 150 -12.48 -17.23 9.42
N SER A 151 -12.60 -18.41 10.03
CA SER A 151 -12.37 -18.54 11.46
C SER A 151 -10.95 -18.14 11.82
N ASN A 152 -10.74 -17.60 13.01
CA ASN A 152 -9.38 -17.35 13.51
C ASN A 152 -8.55 -18.64 13.68
N ARG A 153 -9.14 -19.83 13.51
CA ARG A 153 -8.48 -21.16 13.49
C ARG A 153 -8.10 -21.62 12.07
N HIS A 154 -8.58 -20.92 11.04
CA HIS A 154 -8.42 -21.30 9.65
C HIS A 154 -6.97 -21.04 9.17
N PRO A 155 -6.32 -21.96 8.43
CA PRO A 155 -4.95 -21.77 7.94
C PRO A 155 -4.81 -20.50 7.10
N ILE A 156 -5.80 -20.19 6.25
CA ILE A 156 -5.78 -19.00 5.41
C ILE A 156 -5.98 -17.69 6.20
N TYR A 157 -6.71 -17.73 7.32
CA TYR A 157 -6.77 -16.58 8.24
C TYR A 157 -5.39 -16.31 8.85
N LYS A 158 -4.68 -17.36 9.28
CA LYS A 158 -3.36 -17.23 9.92
C LYS A 158 -2.29 -16.67 8.98
N ILE A 159 -2.28 -17.07 7.71
CA ILE A 159 -1.28 -16.57 6.74
C ILE A 159 -1.58 -15.14 6.27
N LEU A 160 -2.86 -14.74 6.17
CA LEU A 160 -3.23 -13.39 5.71
C LEU A 160 -3.16 -12.33 6.80
N LEU A 161 -3.51 -12.66 8.06
CA LEU A 161 -3.64 -11.67 9.13
C LEU A 161 -2.40 -10.78 9.35
N PRO A 162 -1.15 -11.28 9.30
CA PRO A 162 0.04 -10.41 9.41
C PRO A 162 0.08 -9.30 8.35
N HIS A 163 -0.52 -9.53 7.19
CA HIS A 163 -0.52 -8.60 6.06
C HIS A 163 -1.63 -7.54 6.11
N PHE A 164 -2.51 -7.60 7.12
CA PHE A 164 -3.57 -6.62 7.37
C PHE A 164 -3.34 -5.77 8.62
N ARG A 165 -2.24 -5.99 9.34
CA ARG A 165 -1.91 -5.26 10.57
C ARG A 165 -1.95 -3.74 10.36
N TYR A 166 -2.77 -3.06 11.17
CA TYR A 166 -2.97 -1.60 11.18
C TYR A 166 -3.61 -1.00 9.92
N MET A 167 -3.96 -1.81 8.92
CA MET A 167 -4.58 -1.36 7.67
C MET A 167 -5.89 -0.59 7.90
N HIS A 168 -6.78 -1.15 8.71
CA HIS A 168 -8.03 -0.51 9.07
C HIS A 168 -7.84 0.84 9.78
N ALA A 169 -6.83 0.92 10.66
CA ALA A 169 -6.55 2.14 11.41
C ALA A 169 -6.04 3.25 10.49
N ILE A 170 -5.11 2.93 9.58
CA ILE A 170 -4.57 3.93 8.66
C ILE A 170 -5.60 4.36 7.61
N ASN A 171 -6.41 3.43 7.11
CA ASN A 171 -7.47 3.73 6.15
C ASN A 171 -8.54 4.66 6.73
N ILE A 172 -8.89 4.48 8.01
CA ILE A 172 -9.76 5.42 8.74
C ILE A 172 -9.10 6.79 8.88
N ALA A 173 -7.80 6.85 9.23
CA ALA A 173 -7.08 8.12 9.31
C ALA A 173 -7.03 8.83 7.94
N ALA A 174 -6.75 8.11 6.85
CA ALA A 174 -6.75 8.67 5.50
C ALA A 174 -8.14 9.24 5.13
N ARG A 175 -9.22 8.53 5.47
CA ARG A 175 -10.60 9.02 5.27
C ARG A 175 -10.86 10.31 6.05
N ASP A 176 -10.43 10.36 7.30
CA ASP A 176 -10.77 11.44 8.25
C ASP A 176 -9.83 12.65 8.17
N ASP A 177 -8.59 12.49 7.68
CA ASP A 177 -7.56 13.52 7.68
C ASP A 177 -7.06 13.92 6.27
N LEU A 178 -7.00 12.98 5.31
CA LEU A 178 -6.48 13.25 3.95
C LEU A 178 -7.59 13.57 2.95
N LEU A 179 -8.64 12.75 2.94
CA LEU A 179 -9.78 12.84 2.02
C LEU A 179 -10.96 13.72 2.44
N PRO A 180 -11.09 14.33 3.63
CA PRO A 180 -12.26 15.17 3.92
C PRO A 180 -12.18 16.53 3.19
N PRO A 181 -13.28 17.31 3.15
CA PRO A 181 -13.24 18.71 2.74
C PRO A 181 -12.19 19.49 3.54
N GLY A 182 -11.27 20.17 2.84
CA GLY A 182 -10.16 20.89 3.46
C GLY A 182 -9.02 20.01 3.98
N GLY A 183 -9.02 18.70 3.69
CA GLY A 183 -7.86 17.82 3.87
C GLY A 183 -6.76 18.09 2.84
N PHE A 184 -5.64 17.36 2.96
CA PHE A 184 -4.45 17.53 2.10
C PHE A 184 -4.77 17.39 0.61
N ILE A 185 -5.55 16.38 0.22
CA ILE A 185 -5.86 16.13 -1.20
C ILE A 185 -6.61 17.32 -1.83
N GLU A 186 -7.51 17.96 -1.08
CA GLU A 186 -8.24 19.13 -1.56
C GLU A 186 -7.36 20.40 -1.60
N LYS A 187 -6.49 20.59 -0.59
CA LYS A 187 -5.69 21.80 -0.48
C LYS A 187 -4.46 21.76 -1.39
N ASP A 188 -3.69 20.68 -1.32
CA ASP A 188 -2.29 20.62 -1.74
C ASP A 188 -2.04 19.70 -2.94
N MET A 189 -3.07 19.10 -3.55
CA MET A 189 -2.95 18.37 -4.81
C MET A 189 -3.70 19.07 -5.96
N TYR A 190 -3.15 18.98 -7.17
CA TYR A 190 -3.76 19.56 -8.37
C TYR A 190 -5.11 18.93 -8.69
N ILE A 191 -5.22 17.61 -8.58
CA ILE A 191 -6.44 16.89 -9.00
C ILE A 191 -7.63 17.16 -8.07
N LYS A 192 -7.39 17.59 -6.82
CA LYS A 192 -8.42 17.80 -5.79
C LYS A 192 -9.19 16.53 -5.44
N ARG A 193 -9.98 16.59 -4.36
CA ARG A 193 -10.61 15.43 -3.75
C ARG A 193 -11.67 14.78 -4.62
N VAL A 194 -12.53 15.58 -5.27
CA VAL A 194 -13.66 15.05 -6.07
C VAL A 194 -13.14 14.22 -7.25
N LEU A 195 -12.12 14.72 -7.95
CA LEU A 195 -11.52 14.00 -9.07
C LEU A 195 -10.69 12.81 -8.60
N MET A 196 -9.93 12.93 -7.50
CA MET A 196 -9.25 11.79 -6.87
C MET A 196 -10.24 10.64 -6.62
N ILE A 197 -11.36 10.95 -5.98
CA ILE A 197 -12.40 9.96 -5.69
C ILE A 197 -13.03 9.40 -6.98
N LYS A 198 -13.23 10.23 -8.02
CA LYS A 198 -13.70 9.76 -9.33
C LYS A 198 -12.70 8.78 -9.97
N LEU A 199 -11.39 9.04 -9.87
CA LEU A 199 -10.35 8.16 -10.40
C LEU A 199 -10.32 6.83 -9.65
N ILE A 200 -10.43 6.85 -8.32
CA ILE A 200 -10.56 5.64 -7.49
C ILE A 200 -11.78 4.83 -7.91
N SER A 201 -12.94 5.49 -8.05
CA SER A 201 -14.18 4.85 -8.49
C SER A 201 -14.05 4.22 -9.87
N LYS A 202 -13.52 4.96 -10.86
CA LYS A 202 -13.31 4.47 -12.23
C LYS A 202 -12.30 3.33 -12.27
N HIS A 203 -11.23 3.41 -11.49
CA HIS A 203 -10.27 2.31 -11.40
C HIS A 203 -10.96 1.07 -10.85
N ASN A 204 -11.68 1.17 -9.73
CA ASN A 204 -12.34 0.02 -9.10
C ASN A 204 -13.49 -0.59 -9.91
N GLU A 205 -14.12 0.18 -10.80
CA GLU A 205 -15.05 -0.35 -11.80
C GLU A 205 -14.33 -1.24 -12.82
N ASN A 206 -13.12 -0.84 -13.22
CA ASN A 206 -12.29 -1.51 -14.21
C ASN A 206 -11.21 -2.41 -13.61
N CYS A 207 -11.11 -2.50 -12.28
CA CYS A 207 -10.05 -3.19 -11.57
C CYS A 207 -10.30 -4.68 -11.66
N VAL A 208 -9.66 -5.27 -12.66
CA VAL A 208 -9.56 -6.71 -12.88
C VAL A 208 -8.36 -7.20 -12.10
N TYR A 209 -8.47 -8.35 -11.43
CA TYR A 209 -7.33 -9.12 -10.95
C TYR A 209 -6.16 -9.10 -11.96
N ASP A 210 -5.10 -8.35 -11.64
CA ASP A 210 -3.97 -8.10 -12.54
C ASP A 210 -2.63 -8.38 -11.83
N PRO A 211 -2.24 -9.66 -11.69
CA PRO A 211 -0.93 -10.03 -11.15
C PRO A 211 0.21 -9.36 -11.94
N ILE A 212 1.31 -9.04 -11.27
CA ILE A 212 2.44 -8.32 -11.86
C ILE A 212 2.93 -8.91 -13.19
N GLN A 213 3.02 -10.25 -13.30
CA GLN A 213 3.47 -10.90 -14.53
C GLN A 213 2.56 -10.55 -15.72
N THR A 214 1.24 -10.74 -15.53
CA THR A 214 0.21 -10.39 -16.52
C THR A 214 0.23 -8.88 -16.83
N SER A 215 0.39 -8.04 -15.80
CA SER A 215 0.44 -6.58 -15.96
C SER A 215 1.64 -6.12 -16.80
N LEU A 216 2.82 -6.70 -16.56
CA LEU A 216 4.04 -6.41 -17.31
C LEU A 216 3.93 -6.86 -18.78
N GLU A 217 3.31 -8.02 -19.03
CA GLU A 217 3.07 -8.52 -20.38
C GLU A 217 2.11 -7.62 -21.16
N LYS A 218 0.96 -7.25 -20.56
CA LYS A 218 -0.01 -6.32 -21.17
C LYS A 218 0.61 -4.96 -21.51
N ARG A 219 1.56 -4.49 -20.70
CA ARG A 219 2.27 -3.21 -20.91
C ARG A 219 3.47 -3.31 -21.84
N GLY A 220 3.85 -4.50 -22.29
CA GLY A 220 5.08 -4.72 -23.06
C GLY A 220 6.36 -4.37 -22.28
N ALA A 221 6.31 -4.47 -20.95
CA ALA A 221 7.36 -4.00 -20.04
C ALA A 221 8.27 -5.11 -19.49
N LYS A 222 8.04 -6.37 -19.88
CA LYS A 222 8.76 -7.55 -19.37
C LYS A 222 10.26 -7.51 -19.71
N ASP A 223 10.59 -7.11 -20.93
CA ASP A 223 11.95 -7.21 -21.47
C ASP A 223 12.74 -5.89 -21.42
N ILE A 224 12.24 -4.87 -20.70
CA ILE A 224 12.93 -3.58 -20.55
C ILE A 224 14.18 -3.75 -19.68
N PRO A 225 15.39 -3.47 -20.19
CA PRO A 225 16.63 -3.49 -19.40
C PRO A 225 16.68 -2.34 -18.39
N GLY A 226 17.31 -2.55 -17.24
CA GLY A 226 17.46 -1.52 -16.20
C GLY A 226 16.16 -1.17 -15.45
N TYR A 227 15.07 -1.91 -15.67
CA TYR A 227 13.81 -1.69 -14.97
C TYR A 227 13.82 -2.37 -13.59
N PHE A 228 14.54 -1.79 -12.64
CA PHE A 228 14.82 -2.42 -11.34
C PHE A 228 13.58 -2.76 -10.49
N PHE A 229 12.51 -1.94 -10.55
CA PHE A 229 11.25 -2.29 -9.90
C PHE A 229 10.72 -3.64 -10.41
N LYS A 230 10.71 -3.85 -11.73
CA LYS A 230 10.26 -5.11 -12.34
C LYS A 230 11.11 -6.28 -11.88
N ASP A 231 12.43 -6.16 -11.95
CA ASP A 231 13.35 -7.24 -11.60
C ASP A 231 13.25 -7.65 -10.12
N ASP A 232 13.09 -6.69 -9.21
CA ASP A 232 12.96 -6.96 -7.77
C ASP A 232 11.56 -7.46 -7.42
N ALA A 233 10.51 -6.84 -7.98
CA ALA A 233 9.12 -7.22 -7.72
C ALA A 233 8.80 -8.63 -8.21
N LEU A 234 9.35 -9.06 -9.37
CA LEU A 234 9.21 -10.44 -9.86
C LEU A 234 9.91 -11.46 -8.94
N GLN A 235 11.09 -11.12 -8.39
CA GLN A 235 11.77 -11.99 -7.43
C GLN A 235 10.98 -12.14 -6.13
N LEU A 236 10.42 -11.03 -5.62
CA LEU A 236 9.60 -11.03 -4.41
C LEU A 236 8.26 -11.75 -4.62
N GLU A 237 7.57 -11.52 -5.75
CA GLU A 237 6.36 -12.25 -6.11
C GLU A 237 6.62 -13.75 -6.19
N GLY A 238 7.71 -14.17 -6.83
CA GLY A 238 8.11 -15.57 -6.88
C GLY A 238 8.37 -16.19 -5.50
N ALA A 239 8.99 -15.45 -4.57
CA ALA A 239 9.19 -15.90 -3.20
C ALA A 239 7.89 -16.02 -2.41
N ILE A 240 7.00 -15.02 -2.52
CA ILE A 240 5.66 -15.04 -1.91
C ILE A 240 4.88 -16.23 -2.46
N ARG A 241 4.84 -16.40 -3.79
CA ARG A 241 4.15 -17.50 -4.46
C ARG A 241 4.64 -18.85 -3.97
N ARG A 242 5.96 -19.02 -3.85
CA ARG A 242 6.55 -20.27 -3.36
C ARG A 242 6.14 -20.56 -1.90
N PHE A 243 6.19 -19.55 -1.05
CA PHE A 243 5.76 -19.65 0.35
C PHE A 243 4.27 -20.04 0.45
N VAL A 244 3.40 -19.31 -0.24
CA VAL A 244 1.95 -19.58 -0.28
C VAL A 244 1.67 -20.96 -0.84
N HIS A 245 2.35 -21.36 -1.92
CA HIS A 245 2.18 -22.68 -2.51
C HIS A 245 2.52 -23.80 -1.52
N GLN A 246 3.66 -23.72 -0.83
CA GLN A 246 4.05 -24.73 0.16
C GLN A 246 3.04 -24.80 1.31
N TYR A 247 2.61 -23.65 1.83
CA TYR A 247 1.64 -23.56 2.92
C TYR A 247 0.27 -24.13 2.52
N VAL A 248 -0.30 -23.68 1.40
CA VAL A 248 -1.62 -24.13 0.93
C VAL A 248 -1.60 -25.62 0.59
N THR A 249 -0.58 -26.08 -0.11
CA THR A 249 -0.43 -27.50 -0.50
C THR A 249 -0.37 -28.40 0.73
N HIS A 250 0.25 -27.96 1.82
CA HIS A 250 0.30 -28.71 3.07
C HIS A 250 -1.10 -28.84 3.71
N TYR A 251 -1.80 -27.73 3.97
CA TYR A 251 -3.09 -27.78 4.66
C TYR A 251 -4.22 -28.36 3.81
N TYR A 252 -4.23 -28.07 2.50
CA TYR A 252 -5.22 -28.62 1.57
C TYR A 252 -4.78 -29.95 0.94
N LYS A 253 -3.66 -30.54 1.39
CA LYS A 253 -3.13 -31.84 0.94
C LYS A 253 -2.95 -31.94 -0.59
N ASN A 254 -2.72 -30.80 -1.24
CA ASN A 254 -2.71 -30.66 -2.71
C ASN A 254 -3.97 -31.20 -3.41
N ASP A 255 -5.12 -31.20 -2.73
CA ASP A 255 -6.38 -31.76 -3.23
C ASP A 255 -7.40 -30.64 -3.48
N ASP A 256 -7.71 -30.40 -4.76
CA ASP A 256 -8.70 -29.41 -5.19
C ASP A 256 -10.09 -29.67 -4.60
N ARG A 257 -10.42 -30.93 -4.27
CA ARG A 257 -11.69 -31.26 -3.61
C ARG A 257 -11.79 -30.63 -2.23
N ILE A 258 -10.70 -30.62 -1.46
CA ILE A 258 -10.65 -30.03 -0.11
C ILE A 258 -10.87 -28.50 -0.19
N VAL A 259 -10.36 -27.85 -1.24
CA VAL A 259 -10.61 -26.41 -1.48
C VAL A 259 -12.08 -26.14 -1.79
N LYS A 260 -12.71 -27.00 -2.61
CA LYS A 260 -14.14 -26.86 -2.97
C LYS A 260 -15.10 -27.12 -1.81
N GLU A 261 -14.74 -28.06 -0.93
CA GLU A 261 -15.55 -28.45 0.23
C GLU A 261 -15.39 -27.49 1.42
N ASP A 262 -14.41 -26.59 1.39
CA ASP A 262 -14.17 -25.60 2.44
C ASP A 262 -15.19 -24.44 2.35
N GLU A 263 -16.27 -24.54 3.12
CA GLU A 263 -17.34 -23.53 3.11
C GLU A 263 -16.88 -22.13 3.54
N GLU A 264 -15.82 -22.02 4.36
CA GLU A 264 -15.28 -20.72 4.79
C GLU A 264 -14.56 -20.03 3.62
N ILE A 265 -13.74 -20.75 2.85
CA ILE A 265 -13.08 -20.17 1.67
C ILE A 265 -14.07 -19.86 0.55
N GLN A 266 -15.11 -20.70 0.36
CA GLN A 266 -16.16 -20.42 -0.62
C GLN A 266 -16.98 -19.18 -0.22
N GLY A 267 -17.34 -19.05 1.07
CA GLY A 267 -18.02 -17.87 1.59
C GLY A 267 -17.18 -16.59 1.46
N PHE A 268 -15.88 -16.70 1.74
CA PHE A 268 -14.93 -15.60 1.54
C PHE A 268 -14.90 -15.13 0.08
N TYR A 269 -14.73 -16.06 -0.87
CA TYR A 269 -14.75 -15.74 -2.30
C TYR A 269 -16.08 -15.10 -2.74
N GLN A 270 -17.21 -15.67 -2.32
CA GLN A 270 -18.54 -15.13 -2.65
C GLN A 270 -18.73 -13.70 -2.13
N GLU A 271 -18.29 -13.40 -0.91
CA GLU A 271 -18.40 -12.06 -0.34
C GLU A 271 -17.46 -11.05 -1.03
N LEU A 272 -16.26 -11.47 -1.45
CA LEU A 272 -15.36 -10.60 -2.24
C LEU A 272 -16.00 -10.17 -3.56
N MET A 273 -16.67 -11.11 -4.25
CA MET A 273 -17.28 -10.90 -5.55
C MET A 273 -18.67 -10.25 -5.49
N ALA A 274 -19.37 -10.36 -4.37
CA ALA A 274 -20.72 -9.81 -4.22
C ALA A 274 -20.74 -8.30 -4.47
N GLU A 275 -21.80 -7.83 -5.16
CA GLU A 275 -21.97 -6.43 -5.55
C GLU A 275 -21.82 -5.47 -4.38
N ARG A 276 -21.35 -4.25 -4.63
CA ARG A 276 -21.31 -3.20 -3.61
C ARG A 276 -22.72 -2.68 -3.31
N ALA A 277 -22.91 -2.12 -2.11
CA ALA A 277 -24.15 -1.47 -1.73
C ALA A 277 -23.89 -0.21 -0.90
N MET A 278 -24.77 0.79 -1.05
CA MET A 278 -24.67 2.07 -0.31
C MET A 278 -24.74 1.89 1.22
N ASP A 279 -25.48 0.90 1.70
CA ASP A 279 -25.59 0.61 3.13
C ASP A 279 -24.45 -0.28 3.66
N GLY A 280 -23.53 -0.71 2.78
CA GLY A 280 -22.46 -1.64 3.14
C GLY A 280 -22.95 -3.05 3.48
N SER A 281 -24.20 -3.40 3.16
CA SER A 281 -24.77 -4.71 3.50
C SER A 281 -24.26 -5.86 2.62
N ARG A 282 -23.66 -5.54 1.48
CA ARG A 282 -23.14 -6.49 0.50
C ARG A 282 -21.60 -6.54 0.52
N GLY A 283 -21.00 -7.06 -0.55
CA GLY A 283 -19.58 -7.38 -0.64
C GLY A 283 -18.69 -6.27 -1.16
N CYS A 284 -17.50 -6.66 -1.63
CA CYS A 284 -16.48 -5.75 -2.13
C CYS A 284 -16.59 -5.44 -3.62
N GLY A 285 -17.44 -6.14 -4.37
CA GLY A 285 -17.58 -6.02 -5.82
C GLY A 285 -16.24 -6.10 -6.54
N MET A 286 -15.38 -7.03 -6.12
CA MET A 286 -14.13 -7.29 -6.82
C MET A 286 -14.43 -7.99 -8.15
N ASN A 287 -13.68 -7.64 -9.20
CA ASN A 287 -13.87 -8.21 -10.54
C ASN A 287 -12.64 -9.01 -10.98
N GLY A 288 -12.88 -10.12 -11.66
CA GLY A 288 -11.84 -10.92 -12.29
C GLY A 288 -11.01 -11.81 -11.36
N ILE A 289 -11.29 -11.84 -10.05
CA ILE A 289 -10.68 -12.82 -9.15
C ILE A 289 -11.05 -14.23 -9.64
N PRO A 290 -10.08 -15.13 -9.89
CA PRO A 290 -10.40 -16.48 -10.32
C PRO A 290 -11.16 -17.22 -9.22
N GLU A 291 -12.11 -18.07 -9.62
CA GLU A 291 -12.87 -18.89 -8.68
C GLU A 291 -11.93 -19.78 -7.86
N ILE A 292 -12.07 -19.73 -6.53
CA ILE A 292 -11.23 -20.46 -5.59
C ILE A 292 -11.73 -21.90 -5.47
N ASN A 293 -11.61 -22.65 -6.57
CA ASN A 293 -12.06 -24.04 -6.71
C ASN A 293 -10.90 -25.03 -6.92
N SER A 294 -9.66 -24.56 -6.77
CA SER A 294 -8.44 -25.38 -6.89
C SER A 294 -7.34 -24.81 -6.01
N VAL A 295 -6.38 -25.66 -5.65
CA VAL A 295 -5.15 -25.28 -4.93
C VAL A 295 -4.40 -24.21 -5.72
N LYS A 296 -4.33 -24.36 -7.05
CA LYS A 296 -3.69 -23.36 -7.92
C LYS A 296 -4.34 -21.99 -7.78
N ASN A 297 -5.67 -21.90 -7.92
CA ASN A 297 -6.36 -20.60 -7.85
C ASN A 297 -6.29 -20.00 -6.44
N LEU A 298 -6.38 -20.83 -5.39
CA LEU A 298 -6.18 -20.37 -4.02
C LEU A 298 -4.77 -19.76 -3.84
N VAL A 299 -3.72 -20.43 -4.33
CA VAL A 299 -2.36 -19.90 -4.31
C VAL A 299 -2.24 -18.60 -5.10
N ASP A 300 -2.81 -18.53 -6.30
CA ASP A 300 -2.77 -17.36 -7.18
C ASP A 300 -3.42 -16.13 -6.52
N VAL A 301 -4.57 -16.31 -5.86
CA VAL A 301 -5.31 -15.22 -5.18
C VAL A 301 -4.58 -14.76 -3.92
N LEU A 302 -4.12 -15.69 -3.08
CA LEU A 302 -3.41 -15.34 -1.85
C LEU A 302 -2.06 -14.68 -2.13
N THR A 303 -1.34 -15.14 -3.17
CA THR A 303 -0.11 -14.50 -3.62
C THR A 303 -0.37 -13.05 -4.01
N TYR A 304 -1.44 -12.79 -4.76
CA TYR A 304 -1.82 -11.44 -5.17
C TYR A 304 -2.15 -10.53 -4.00
N PHE A 305 -2.90 -11.01 -2.99
CA PHE A 305 -3.22 -10.21 -1.80
C PHE A 305 -1.96 -9.89 -0.98
N ILE A 306 -1.11 -10.89 -0.71
CA ILE A 306 0.12 -10.68 0.04
C ILE A 306 1.06 -9.74 -0.71
N TYR A 307 1.23 -9.92 -2.03
CA TYR A 307 2.03 -9.04 -2.89
C TYR A 307 1.51 -7.60 -2.85
N THR A 308 0.20 -7.39 -2.98
CA THR A 308 -0.41 -6.05 -2.98
C THR A 308 -0.23 -5.34 -1.64
N CYS A 309 -0.42 -6.05 -0.53
CA CYS A 309 -0.27 -5.51 0.82
C CYS A 309 1.18 -5.20 1.21
N SER A 310 2.15 -5.81 0.53
CA SER A 310 3.57 -5.71 0.85
C SER A 310 4.37 -5.01 -0.24
N VAL A 311 4.71 -5.73 -1.31
CA VAL A 311 5.59 -5.30 -2.41
C VAL A 311 5.01 -4.07 -3.12
N GLU A 312 3.75 -4.15 -3.58
CA GLU A 312 3.14 -3.07 -4.36
C GLU A 312 3.01 -1.79 -3.53
N HIS A 313 2.47 -1.88 -2.32
CA HIS A 313 2.38 -0.72 -1.41
C HIS A 313 3.75 -0.15 -1.08
N SER A 314 4.74 -1.00 -0.77
CA SER A 314 6.07 -0.51 -0.41
C SER A 314 6.75 0.22 -1.56
N ALA A 315 6.61 -0.30 -2.79
CA ALA A 315 7.19 0.30 -3.99
C ALA A 315 6.57 1.64 -4.38
N THR A 316 5.31 1.90 -4.06
CA THR A 316 4.61 3.14 -4.43
C THR A 316 4.54 4.15 -3.28
N ASN A 317 4.69 3.71 -2.03
CA ASN A 317 4.57 4.55 -0.84
C ASN A 317 5.91 5.08 -0.31
N PHE A 318 6.89 4.22 -0.03
CA PHE A 318 8.14 4.65 0.61
C PHE A 318 9.05 5.56 -0.23
N PRO A 319 8.99 5.58 -1.58
CA PRO A 319 9.72 6.56 -2.38
C PRO A 319 9.14 7.98 -2.32
N GLN A 320 7.93 8.17 -1.78
CA GLN A 320 7.20 9.44 -1.89
C GLN A 320 7.99 10.65 -1.39
N TYR A 321 8.76 10.52 -0.31
CA TYR A 321 9.61 11.64 0.12
C TYR A 321 10.66 11.98 -0.93
N GLU A 322 11.38 10.98 -1.46
CA GLU A 322 12.44 11.24 -2.44
C GLU A 322 11.89 11.80 -3.75
N GLN A 323 10.66 11.43 -4.11
CA GLN A 323 10.01 11.91 -5.33
C GLN A 323 9.40 13.32 -5.17
N TYR A 324 8.61 13.54 -4.12
CA TYR A 324 7.75 14.74 -3.98
C TYR A 324 8.39 15.87 -3.16
N ALA A 325 9.48 15.61 -2.41
CA ALA A 325 10.08 16.66 -1.60
C ALA A 325 10.72 17.79 -2.44
N PHE A 326 11.04 17.52 -3.69
CA PHE A 326 11.52 18.51 -4.64
C PHE A 326 10.48 18.63 -5.78
N PRO A 327 9.55 19.60 -5.70
CA PRO A 327 8.46 19.72 -6.67
C PRO A 327 8.88 19.75 -8.15
N PRO A 328 10.02 20.34 -8.54
CA PRO A 328 10.45 20.30 -9.94
C PRO A 328 10.71 18.88 -10.49
N ASN A 329 10.98 17.91 -9.61
CA ASN A 329 11.03 16.48 -9.97
C ASN A 329 9.63 15.86 -10.04
N PHE A 330 8.81 16.09 -9.00
CA PHE A 330 7.44 15.59 -8.94
C PHE A 330 6.55 16.54 -8.14
N ALA A 331 5.75 17.34 -8.83
CA ALA A 331 4.87 18.32 -8.21
C ALA A 331 3.51 17.70 -7.85
N ALA A 332 3.13 17.75 -6.58
CA ALA A 332 1.77 17.40 -6.15
C ALA A 332 0.73 18.42 -6.65
N LEU A 333 1.14 19.68 -6.78
CA LEU A 333 0.34 20.82 -7.20
C LEU A 333 1.13 21.65 -8.20
N LEU A 334 0.45 22.18 -9.22
CA LEU A 334 0.95 23.26 -10.06
C LEU A 334 -0.15 24.34 -10.12
N HIS A 335 0.24 25.61 -10.18
CA HIS A 335 -0.68 26.72 -10.41
C HIS A 335 -0.92 26.90 -11.92
N GLY A 336 -2.11 27.37 -12.30
CA GLY A 336 -2.48 27.55 -13.70
C GLY A 336 -3.07 26.31 -14.34
N HIS A 337 -3.48 26.44 -15.60
CA HIS A 337 -4.08 25.38 -16.39
C HIS A 337 -3.14 24.92 -17.52
N PRO A 338 -3.21 23.63 -17.93
CA PRO A 338 -2.43 23.12 -19.05
C PRO A 338 -2.67 23.86 -20.38
N GLU A 339 -3.81 24.55 -20.49
CA GLU A 339 -4.22 25.31 -21.68
C GLU A 339 -3.65 26.74 -21.71
N ASP A 340 -2.99 27.20 -20.64
CA ASP A 340 -2.41 28.54 -20.58
C ASP A 340 -1.19 28.63 -21.51
N GLU A 341 -1.20 29.57 -22.47
CA GLU A 341 -0.05 29.78 -23.37
C GLU A 341 1.19 30.24 -22.57
N LYS A 342 2.29 29.49 -22.70
CA LYS A 342 3.63 29.80 -22.15
C LYS A 342 3.60 30.30 -20.70
N ALA A 343 3.10 29.46 -19.79
CA ALA A 343 3.26 29.72 -18.37
C ALA A 343 4.74 29.69 -17.96
N ASP A 344 5.19 30.73 -17.27
CA ASP A 344 6.50 30.75 -16.62
C ASP A 344 6.57 29.61 -15.58
N ILE A 345 7.57 28.73 -15.71
CA ILE A 345 7.72 27.56 -14.84
C ILE A 345 7.81 28.01 -13.37
N ASP A 346 8.54 29.08 -13.08
CA ASP A 346 8.66 29.59 -11.70
C ASP A 346 7.33 30.17 -11.17
N ALA A 347 6.42 30.58 -12.05
CA ALA A 347 5.10 31.08 -11.68
C ALA A 347 4.08 29.98 -11.41
N ILE A 348 4.24 28.80 -12.04
CA ILE A 348 3.35 27.65 -11.86
C ILE A 348 3.79 26.68 -10.76
N MET A 349 5.04 26.78 -10.31
CA MET A 349 5.55 25.94 -9.22
C MET A 349 4.84 26.23 -7.89
N PRO A 350 4.71 25.23 -6.99
CA PRO A 350 4.14 25.43 -5.67
C PRO A 350 4.80 26.58 -4.92
N THR A 351 3.99 27.31 -4.17
CA THR A 351 4.52 28.22 -3.16
C THR A 351 5.34 27.44 -2.13
N ARG A 352 6.16 28.16 -1.37
CA ARG A 352 6.87 27.61 -0.23
C ARG A 352 5.96 26.85 0.75
N GLU A 353 4.82 27.44 1.08
CA GLU A 353 3.90 26.88 2.07
C GLU A 353 3.35 25.54 1.60
N GLU A 354 2.98 25.44 0.32
CA GLU A 354 2.52 24.21 -0.31
C GLU A 354 3.64 23.17 -0.42
N MET A 355 4.86 23.57 -0.82
CA MET A 355 6.02 22.68 -0.84
C MET A 355 6.28 22.04 0.53
N PHE A 356 6.29 22.83 1.61
CA PHE A 356 6.50 22.28 2.97
C PHE A 356 5.29 21.50 3.49
N SER A 357 4.08 21.84 3.06
CA SER A 357 2.87 21.04 3.31
C SER A 357 3.03 19.64 2.70
N THR A 358 3.44 19.56 1.43
CA THR A 358 3.75 18.31 0.73
C THR A 358 4.89 17.56 1.41
N ILE A 359 6.04 18.19 1.69
CA ILE A 359 7.17 17.56 2.38
C ILE A 359 6.75 16.93 3.71
N LYS A 360 5.98 17.66 4.52
CA LYS A 360 5.50 17.18 5.82
C LYS A 360 4.66 15.91 5.64
N ILE A 361 3.68 15.93 4.74
CA ILE A 361 2.80 14.78 4.52
C ILE A 361 3.59 13.60 3.95
N MET A 362 4.40 13.80 2.90
CA MET A 362 5.18 12.73 2.29
C MET A 362 6.18 12.12 3.28
N LYS A 363 6.78 12.93 4.18
CA LYS A 363 7.61 12.38 5.27
C LYS A 363 6.83 11.52 6.25
N VAL A 364 5.63 11.94 6.61
CA VAL A 364 4.76 11.17 7.50
C VAL A 364 4.33 9.86 6.84
N LEU A 365 3.99 9.89 5.55
CA LEU A 365 3.58 8.70 4.78
C LEU A 365 4.73 7.69 4.59
N THR A 366 5.99 8.13 4.63
CA THR A 366 7.15 7.23 4.58
C THR A 366 7.57 6.61 5.92
N LEU A 367 6.76 6.75 6.98
CA LEU A 367 7.11 6.18 8.30
C LEU A 367 6.91 4.67 8.37
N VAL A 368 7.93 3.97 8.86
CA VAL A 368 7.93 2.52 9.03
C VAL A 368 7.44 2.13 10.43
N PHE A 369 6.36 1.35 10.49
CA PHE A 369 5.69 0.98 11.74
C PHE A 369 5.45 -0.52 11.95
N THR A 370 5.48 -1.30 10.88
CA THR A 370 5.42 -2.77 10.95
C THR A 370 6.75 -3.36 10.53
N ASN A 371 6.91 -4.65 10.82
CA ASN A 371 8.10 -5.39 10.44
C ASN A 371 8.18 -5.61 8.93
N SER A 372 9.38 -5.90 8.46
CA SER A 372 9.65 -6.26 7.07
C SER A 372 8.95 -7.56 6.66
N LEU A 373 8.77 -7.75 5.36
CA LEU A 373 8.12 -8.91 4.75
C LEU A 373 8.69 -10.21 5.32
N GLY A 374 7.80 -11.11 5.76
CA GLY A 374 8.15 -12.40 6.35
C GLY A 374 8.60 -12.35 7.82
N ASN A 375 8.90 -11.18 8.38
CA ASN A 375 9.21 -11.00 9.80
C ASN A 375 7.95 -10.74 10.63
N TYR A 376 7.09 -11.75 10.79
CA TYR A 376 5.83 -11.62 11.50
C TYR A 376 6.03 -11.37 13.01
N GLU A 377 5.20 -10.50 13.58
CA GLU A 377 5.16 -10.28 15.03
C GLU A 377 4.84 -11.56 15.80
N ASP A 378 5.43 -11.71 17.00
CA ASP A 378 5.26 -12.90 17.84
C ASP A 378 3.80 -13.29 18.08
N VAL A 379 2.90 -12.31 18.13
CA VAL A 379 1.47 -12.57 18.31
C VAL A 379 0.91 -13.42 17.17
N TYR A 380 1.37 -13.24 15.94
CA TYR A 380 0.93 -14.06 14.81
C TYR A 380 1.65 -15.41 14.78
N MET A 381 2.96 -15.43 15.11
CA MET A 381 3.74 -16.68 15.15
C MET A 381 3.24 -17.66 16.22
N ARG A 382 2.75 -17.14 17.37
CA ARG A 382 2.13 -17.96 18.42
C ARG A 382 0.79 -18.58 18.01
N GLU A 383 0.11 -17.95 17.07
CA GLU A 383 -1.19 -18.38 16.58
C GLU A 383 -1.09 -19.44 15.48
N MET A 384 0.07 -19.63 14.88
CA MET A 384 0.36 -20.70 13.94
C MET A 384 0.71 -22.01 14.66
N ASP A 385 0.55 -23.14 13.98
CA ASP A 385 1.12 -24.41 14.43
C ASP A 385 2.62 -24.50 14.09
N THR A 386 3.20 -25.70 14.21
CA THR A 386 4.64 -25.89 13.96
C THR A 386 4.98 -25.81 12.47
N ASP A 387 4.14 -26.37 11.60
CA ASP A 387 4.39 -26.39 10.16
C ASP A 387 4.25 -24.98 9.56
N GLY A 388 3.23 -24.22 9.97
CA GLY A 388 3.06 -22.81 9.61
C GLY A 388 4.29 -21.98 9.94
N ARG A 389 4.86 -22.14 11.15
CA ARG A 389 6.10 -21.46 11.54
C ARG A 389 7.31 -21.89 10.71
N ASN A 390 7.39 -23.17 10.35
CA ASN A 390 8.47 -23.68 9.50
C ASN A 390 8.41 -23.09 8.09
N PHE A 391 7.20 -22.94 7.52
CA PHE A 391 7.03 -22.27 6.22
C PHE A 391 7.45 -20.81 6.26
N VAL A 392 7.13 -20.09 7.35
CA VAL A 392 7.60 -18.70 7.54
C VAL A 392 9.12 -18.64 7.62
N ALA A 393 9.76 -19.55 8.35
CA ALA A 393 11.23 -19.60 8.43
C ALA A 393 11.88 -19.85 7.05
N ALA A 394 11.32 -20.78 6.25
CA ALA A 394 11.79 -21.01 4.88
C ALA A 394 11.60 -19.79 3.98
N PHE A 395 10.49 -19.05 4.14
CA PHE A 395 10.25 -17.81 3.42
C PHE A 395 11.28 -16.73 3.78
N GLN A 396 11.58 -16.56 5.06
CA GLN A 396 12.62 -15.63 5.54
C GLN A 396 14.00 -15.95 4.95
N GLN A 397 14.35 -17.24 4.82
CA GLN A 397 15.59 -17.66 4.18
C GLN A 397 15.64 -17.22 2.70
N HIS A 398 14.58 -17.49 1.93
CA HIS A 398 14.53 -17.06 0.53
C HIS A 398 14.57 -15.53 0.36
N LEU A 399 13.92 -14.79 1.26
CA LEU A 399 14.01 -13.32 1.28
C LEU A 399 15.43 -12.85 1.57
N THR A 400 16.17 -13.53 2.44
CA THR A 400 17.59 -13.23 2.71
C THR A 400 18.45 -13.42 1.45
N GLU A 401 18.18 -14.46 0.67
CA GLU A 401 18.87 -14.70 -0.61
C GLU A 401 18.57 -13.59 -1.63
N ILE A 402 17.31 -13.14 -1.72
CA ILE A 402 16.91 -12.02 -2.58
C ILE A 402 17.60 -10.72 -2.14
N GLN A 403 17.61 -10.46 -0.83
CA GLN A 403 18.29 -9.29 -0.25
C GLN A 403 19.75 -9.22 -0.69
N ASN A 404 20.48 -10.34 -0.58
CA ASN A 404 21.88 -10.41 -0.99
C ASN A 404 22.06 -10.18 -2.50
N ARG A 405 21.17 -10.73 -3.35
CA ARG A 405 21.22 -10.50 -4.80
C ARG A 405 21.03 -9.02 -5.15
N ILE A 406 20.05 -8.36 -4.53
CA ILE A 406 19.79 -6.93 -4.80
C ILE A 406 20.91 -6.05 -4.23
N ASP A 407 21.42 -6.36 -3.04
CA ASP A 407 22.54 -5.62 -2.44
C ASP A 407 23.80 -5.71 -3.34
N ASN A 408 24.13 -6.89 -3.87
CA ASN A 408 25.24 -7.06 -4.81
C ASN A 408 25.03 -6.24 -6.09
N ARG A 409 23.84 -6.34 -6.71
CA ARG A 409 23.51 -5.58 -7.91
C ARG A 409 23.58 -4.06 -7.68
N ASN A 410 23.11 -3.59 -6.53
CA ASN A 410 23.18 -2.17 -6.16
C ASN A 410 24.63 -1.73 -5.92
N ALA A 411 25.46 -2.57 -5.29
CA ALA A 411 26.89 -2.29 -5.13
C ALA A 411 27.61 -2.20 -6.48
N ASP A 412 27.31 -3.09 -7.42
CA ASP A 412 27.87 -3.08 -8.77
C ASP A 412 27.50 -1.81 -9.54
N ILE A 413 26.23 -1.37 -9.47
CA ILE A 413 25.79 -0.08 -10.05
C ILE A 413 26.62 1.07 -9.50
N MET A 414 26.74 1.14 -8.17
CA MET A 414 27.48 2.23 -7.52
C MET A 414 28.98 2.21 -7.87
N ALA A 415 29.57 1.02 -8.00
CA ALA A 415 30.97 0.86 -8.39
C ALA A 415 31.22 1.18 -9.88
N GLY A 416 30.21 1.01 -10.74
CA GLY A 416 30.29 1.30 -12.17
C GLY A 416 30.13 2.78 -12.54
N ASN A 417 29.75 3.64 -11.59
CA ASN A 417 29.52 5.06 -11.86
C ASN A 417 30.82 5.84 -12.14
N ASP A 418 30.86 6.55 -13.28
CA ASP A 418 31.90 7.53 -13.61
C ASP A 418 31.46 8.94 -13.15
N PRO A 419 32.21 9.63 -12.26
CA PRO A 419 31.90 10.98 -11.80
C PRO A 419 31.70 12.02 -12.91
N ASN A 420 32.22 11.77 -14.11
CA ASN A 420 32.10 12.65 -15.27
C ASN A 420 30.85 12.36 -16.13
N GLN A 421 30.09 11.30 -15.81
CA GLN A 421 28.89 10.90 -16.53
C GLN A 421 27.63 11.01 -15.66
N LEU A 422 26.46 10.76 -16.28
CA LEU A 422 25.21 10.64 -15.55
C LEU A 422 25.32 9.48 -14.56
N GLN A 423 25.05 9.75 -13.29
CA GLN A 423 25.11 8.76 -12.22
C GLN A 423 23.84 7.88 -12.27
N GLU A 424 24.02 6.56 -12.23
CA GLU A 424 22.95 5.62 -11.93
C GLU A 424 22.76 5.52 -10.41
N TYR A 425 21.51 5.40 -9.98
CA TYR A 425 21.16 5.26 -8.57
C TYR A 425 20.66 3.85 -8.27
N GLN A 426 21.11 3.32 -7.13
CA GLN A 426 20.56 2.08 -6.58
C GLN A 426 19.05 2.16 -6.33
N TYR A 427 18.36 1.05 -6.57
CA TYR A 427 16.95 0.90 -6.24
C TYR A 427 16.82 0.11 -4.94
N GLU A 428 16.38 0.77 -3.87
CA GLU A 428 16.41 0.21 -2.51
C GLU A 428 15.02 -0.12 -1.94
N TRP A 429 13.96 0.28 -2.62
CA TRP A 429 12.59 0.24 -2.10
C TRP A 429 12.02 -1.17 -1.98
N LEU A 430 12.53 -2.09 -2.80
CA LEU A 430 12.18 -3.51 -2.75
C LEU A 430 13.29 -4.40 -2.20
N LEU A 431 14.25 -3.82 -1.47
CA LEU A 431 15.07 -4.63 -0.56
C LEU A 431 14.11 -5.32 0.43
N PRO A 432 14.15 -6.65 0.61
CA PRO A 432 13.26 -7.36 1.52
C PRO A 432 13.17 -6.74 2.92
N LYS A 433 14.26 -6.17 3.45
CA LYS A 433 14.29 -5.46 4.75
C LYS A 433 13.49 -4.16 4.78
N ASN A 434 13.20 -3.56 3.62
CA ASN A 434 12.46 -2.31 3.45
C ASN A 434 11.00 -2.52 3.02
N VAL A 435 10.65 -3.70 2.50
CA VAL A 435 9.27 -4.06 2.16
C VAL A 435 8.54 -4.44 3.44
N LEU A 436 7.40 -3.83 3.74
CA LEU A 436 6.64 -4.12 4.96
C LEU A 436 5.65 -5.27 4.77
N ASN A 437 5.27 -5.94 5.86
CA ASN A 437 4.24 -6.98 5.80
C ASN A 437 2.86 -6.44 5.39
N SER A 438 2.52 -5.21 5.80
CA SER A 438 1.19 -4.65 5.67
C SER A 438 1.19 -3.16 5.33
N ILE A 439 0.09 -2.74 4.73
CA ILE A 439 -0.29 -1.33 4.56
C ILE A 439 -0.60 -0.76 5.94
N SER A 440 0.34 -0.01 6.51
CA SER A 440 0.25 0.49 7.90
C SER A 440 0.50 1.99 8.06
N ILE A 441 0.74 2.68 6.94
CA ILE A 441 0.97 4.13 6.85
C ILE A 441 0.42 4.69 5.55
#